data_AF-A0A087SFC6-F1
#
_entry.id   AF-A0A087SFC6-F1
#
_cell.length_a   1.000
_cell.length_b   1.000
_cell.length_c   1.000
_cell.angle_alpha   90.00
_cell.angle_beta   90.00
_cell.angle_gamma   90.00
#
_symmetry.space_group_name_H-M   'P 1'
#
loop_
_entity.id
_entity.type
_entity.pdbx_description
1 polymer ?
#
loop_
_entity_poly.entity_id
_entity_poly.type
_entity_poly.pdbx_seq_one_letter_code
_entity_poly.pdbx_strand_id
1 'polypeptide(L)'
;MQTSVSAMRGSALVATTHTARTSTRATRCVAAFDARRWASVAGVGLASIGLTLTANAATVKLGTDSGGLQFDPETVTISKGDSVTWQNNAGFPHNIVFDEDGVPSGVNVSSLNHEDYLNAPGQSVTSKFDVAGEYNYYCEPHQGAGMQGKVIVN
;
A
#
# COMPACT_ATOMS: atom_id res chain seq x y z
N MET A 1 -20.93 53.34 11.73
CA MET A 1 -21.92 54.09 10.92
C MET A 1 -22.03 53.37 9.60
N GLN A 2 -22.91 52.36 9.49
CA GLN A 2 -24.28 52.52 9.01
C GLN A 2 -24.34 53.38 7.74
N THR A 3 -24.47 52.71 6.59
CA THR A 3 -25.25 53.23 5.46
C THR A 3 -25.89 52.05 4.73
N SER A 4 -27.02 51.66 5.31
CA SER A 4 -28.15 51.04 4.62
C SER A 4 -28.64 51.97 3.50
N VAL A 5 -28.96 51.42 2.32
CA VAL A 5 -30.00 51.96 1.42
C VAL A 5 -30.61 50.73 0.72
N SER A 6 -31.82 50.29 1.05
CA SER A 6 -33.13 50.79 0.58
C SER A 6 -33.27 50.64 -0.94
N ALA A 7 -34.35 50.20 -1.56
CA ALA A 7 -35.76 50.14 -1.20
C ALA A 7 -36.44 49.23 -2.26
N MET A 8 -37.48 48.45 -1.93
CA MET A 8 -38.90 48.77 -2.23
C MET A 8 -39.27 48.74 -3.73
N ARG A 9 -40.45 48.29 -4.20
CA ARG A 9 -41.68 47.72 -3.63
C ARG A 9 -42.62 47.43 -4.83
N GLY A 10 -43.56 46.52 -4.61
CA GLY A 10 -44.92 46.61 -5.19
C GLY A 10 -45.14 45.81 -6.48
N SER A 11 -46.35 45.37 -6.82
CA SER A 11 -47.64 45.34 -6.12
C SER A 11 -48.64 44.61 -7.03
N ALA A 12 -49.73 44.10 -6.42
CA ALA A 12 -51.02 43.69 -7.02
C ALA A 12 -51.06 42.42 -7.91
N LEU A 13 -51.70 41.33 -7.45
CA LEU A 13 -53.14 40.96 -7.52
C LEU A 13 -53.62 40.54 -8.93
N VAL A 14 -53.80 39.23 -9.19
CA VAL A 14 -55.02 38.39 -9.09
C VAL A 14 -55.97 38.55 -10.29
N ALA A 15 -56.22 37.44 -11.01
CA ALA A 15 -57.52 37.12 -11.59
C ALA A 15 -57.67 35.63 -11.96
N THR A 16 -58.79 35.07 -11.51
CA THR A 16 -59.38 33.73 -11.56
C THR A 16 -59.82 33.35 -13.00
N THR A 17 -59.88 32.08 -13.46
CA THR A 17 -61.07 31.21 -13.36
C THR A 17 -60.93 29.87 -14.12
N HIS A 18 -61.56 28.84 -13.53
CA HIS A 18 -62.32 27.69 -14.06
C HIS A 18 -61.77 26.68 -15.10
N THR A 19 -61.41 25.50 -14.56
CA THR A 19 -61.98 24.14 -14.75
C THR A 19 -62.39 23.61 -16.14
N ALA A 20 -61.81 22.48 -16.54
CA ALA A 20 -62.51 21.41 -17.28
C ALA A 20 -61.86 20.02 -17.02
N ARG A 21 -62.66 18.96 -17.19
CA ARG A 21 -62.57 17.62 -16.58
C ARG A 21 -62.18 16.53 -17.61
N THR A 22 -61.35 15.57 -17.18
CA THR A 22 -61.27 14.11 -17.45
C THR A 22 -61.59 13.43 -18.82
N SER A 23 -60.83 12.33 -19.04
CA SER A 23 -61.07 11.13 -19.92
C SER A 23 -60.29 11.19 -21.25
N THR A 24 -59.49 10.19 -21.69
CA THR A 24 -59.86 8.78 -21.95
C THR A 24 -58.61 7.88 -22.16
N ARG A 25 -58.81 6.56 -22.00
CA ARG A 25 -57.95 5.36 -22.14
C ARG A 25 -56.86 5.31 -23.24
N ALA A 26 -55.80 4.54 -22.89
CA ALA A 26 -55.05 3.50 -23.62
C ALA A 26 -54.71 3.72 -25.12
N THR A 27 -53.47 3.50 -25.57
CA THR A 27 -53.00 2.17 -26.02
C THR A 27 -51.47 2.19 -26.24
N ARG A 28 -50.83 1.04 -25.98
CA ARG A 28 -49.39 0.74 -26.14
C ARG A 28 -48.96 0.62 -27.61
N CYS A 29 -47.70 1.00 -27.88
CA CYS A 29 -46.70 0.51 -28.87
C CYS A 29 -47.16 0.37 -30.36
N VAL A 30 -46.35 0.55 -31.41
CA VAL A 30 -44.95 0.17 -31.67
C VAL A 30 -44.44 0.95 -32.89
N ALA A 31 -43.12 1.22 -32.93
CA ALA A 31 -42.24 1.33 -34.11
C ALA A 31 -42.54 2.47 -35.14
N ALA A 32 -41.58 3.18 -35.74
CA ALA A 32 -40.21 2.83 -36.12
C ALA A 32 -39.43 4.11 -36.54
N PHE A 33 -38.12 3.92 -36.77
CA PHE A 33 -37.11 4.83 -37.37
C PHE A 33 -36.51 5.89 -36.43
N ASP A 34 -35.18 6.04 -36.30
CA ASP A 34 -34.12 5.66 -37.23
C ASP A 34 -32.91 5.04 -36.50
N ALA A 35 -32.63 3.79 -36.87
CA ALA A 35 -31.46 3.06 -36.47
C ALA A 35 -30.34 3.37 -37.45
N ARG A 36 -29.58 4.45 -37.20
CA ARG A 36 -28.20 4.62 -37.70
C ARG A 36 -27.56 5.84 -37.05
N ARG A 37 -26.35 5.64 -36.53
CA ARG A 37 -25.34 6.65 -36.13
C ARG A 37 -25.21 7.05 -34.66
N TRP A 38 -25.34 6.12 -33.72
CA TRP A 38 -24.55 6.20 -32.48
C TRP A 38 -24.08 4.79 -32.12
N ALA A 39 -23.08 4.31 -32.86
CA ALA A 39 -22.37 3.09 -32.51
C ALA A 39 -21.51 3.37 -31.27
N SER A 40 -21.90 2.71 -30.18
CA SER A 40 -21.23 2.46 -28.92
C SER A 40 -19.74 2.84 -28.82
N VAL A 41 -19.42 3.71 -27.86
CA VAL A 41 -18.21 3.54 -27.05
C VAL A 41 -18.62 3.59 -25.58
N ALA A 42 -19.29 2.54 -25.13
CA ALA A 42 -19.36 2.20 -23.71
C ALA A 42 -17.99 1.61 -23.32
N GLY A 43 -17.00 2.48 -23.15
CA GLY A 43 -15.68 2.11 -22.66
C GLY A 43 -15.50 2.61 -21.24
N VAL A 44 -16.20 2.01 -20.27
CA VAL A 44 -15.82 2.19 -18.87
C VAL A 44 -14.58 1.34 -18.64
N GLY A 45 -13.42 1.91 -18.95
CA GLY A 45 -12.14 1.37 -18.53
C GLY A 45 -12.03 1.53 -17.02
N LEU A 46 -12.44 0.51 -16.26
CA LEU A 46 -12.01 0.40 -14.86
C LEU A 46 -10.51 0.13 -14.89
N ALA A 47 -9.71 1.20 -14.86
CA ALA A 47 -8.29 1.10 -14.59
C ALA A 47 -8.16 0.51 -13.17
N SER A 48 -7.93 -0.79 -13.09
CA SER A 48 -7.58 -1.45 -11.84
C SER A 48 -6.21 -0.91 -11.44
N ILE A 49 -6.19 0.08 -10.54
CA ILE A 49 -4.97 0.46 -9.85
C ILE A 49 -4.60 -0.77 -9.02
N GLY A 50 -3.66 -1.57 -9.54
CA GLY A 50 -3.11 -2.71 -8.82
C GLY A 50 -2.36 -2.17 -7.61
N LEU A 51 -3.01 -2.24 -6.44
CA LEU A 51 -2.37 -1.90 -5.18
C LEU A 51 -1.35 -3.00 -4.89
N THR A 52 -0.07 -2.74 -5.16
CA THR A 52 1.01 -3.66 -4.76
C THR A 52 1.16 -3.56 -3.25
N LEU A 53 0.42 -4.39 -2.52
CA LEU A 53 0.59 -4.56 -1.09
C LEU A 53 1.95 -5.21 -0.85
N THR A 54 2.89 -4.47 -0.29
CA THR A 54 4.14 -5.05 0.23
C THR A 54 3.79 -5.89 1.45
N ALA A 55 3.85 -7.21 1.30
CA ALA A 55 3.60 -8.12 2.41
C ALA A 55 4.88 -8.23 3.26
N ASN A 56 4.74 -8.11 4.57
CA ASN A 56 5.78 -8.56 5.48
C ASN A 56 5.69 -10.09 5.58
N ALA A 57 6.66 -10.81 5.02
CA ALA A 57 6.62 -12.27 4.95
C ALA A 57 7.27 -12.93 6.17
N ALA A 58 8.22 -12.26 6.83
CA ALA A 58 8.90 -12.81 7.98
C ALA A 58 9.38 -11.72 8.95
N THR A 59 9.35 -12.06 10.23
CA THR A 59 10.02 -11.32 11.31
C THR A 59 11.15 -12.17 11.87
N VAL A 60 12.36 -11.63 11.89
CA VAL A 60 13.58 -12.24 12.44
C VAL A 60 13.92 -11.54 13.75
N LYS A 61 14.07 -12.28 14.84
CA LYS A 61 14.55 -11.73 16.11
C LYS A 61 16.06 -11.53 16.06
N LEU A 62 16.53 -10.41 16.61
CA LEU A 62 17.95 -10.16 16.86
C LEU A 62 18.26 -10.57 18.28
N GLY A 63 18.92 -11.72 18.39
CA GLY A 63 19.16 -12.42 19.65
C GLY A 63 18.01 -13.35 20.03
N THR A 64 18.35 -14.56 20.47
CA THR A 64 17.36 -15.56 20.89
C THR A 64 16.72 -15.16 22.22
N ASP A 65 15.58 -15.77 22.56
CA ASP A 65 14.90 -15.51 23.85
C ASP A 65 15.76 -15.92 25.06
N SER A 66 16.78 -16.76 24.86
CA SER A 66 17.78 -17.12 25.88
C SER A 66 19.00 -16.18 25.91
N GLY A 67 18.99 -15.11 25.11
CA GLY A 67 20.10 -14.15 25.01
C GLY A 67 21.25 -14.59 24.09
N GLY A 68 21.05 -15.60 23.25
CA GLY A 68 22.07 -16.04 22.29
C GLY A 68 22.28 -15.01 21.17
N LEU A 69 23.53 -14.82 20.73
CA LEU A 69 23.91 -13.86 19.68
C LEU A 69 23.67 -14.45 18.28
N GLN A 70 22.41 -14.66 17.93
CA GLN A 70 21.99 -15.30 16.68
C GLN A 70 20.77 -14.57 16.12
N PHE A 71 20.58 -14.66 14.80
CA PHE A 71 19.30 -14.32 14.18
C PHE A 71 18.33 -15.50 14.39
N ASP A 72 17.09 -15.23 14.78
CA ASP A 72 16.10 -16.28 15.04
C ASP A 72 14.78 -15.99 14.29
N PRO A 73 14.48 -16.73 13.21
CA PRO A 73 15.29 -17.81 12.61
C PRO A 73 16.52 -17.29 11.85
N GLU A 74 17.57 -18.10 11.72
CA GLU A 74 18.79 -17.74 10.97
C GLU A 74 18.55 -17.64 9.46
N THR A 75 17.65 -18.48 8.91
CA THR A 75 17.28 -18.46 7.49
C THR A 75 15.78 -18.29 7.34
N VAL A 76 15.39 -17.37 6.46
CA VAL A 76 13.99 -17.18 6.04
C VAL A 76 13.87 -17.36 4.54
N THR A 77 12.73 -17.89 4.09
CA THR A 77 12.39 -18.02 2.68
C THR A 77 11.12 -17.23 2.39
N ILE A 78 11.18 -16.33 1.43
CA ILE A 78 10.11 -15.39 1.07
C ILE A 78 9.88 -15.37 -0.44
N SER A 79 8.81 -14.73 -0.89
CA SER A 79 8.57 -14.51 -2.33
C SER A 79 9.19 -13.19 -2.77
N LYS A 80 9.55 -13.09 -4.05
CA LYS A 80 9.91 -11.79 -4.65
C LYS A 80 8.81 -10.74 -4.41
N GLY A 81 9.24 -9.58 -3.94
CA GLY A 81 8.39 -8.43 -3.61
C GLY A 81 8.02 -8.35 -2.13
N ASP A 82 8.30 -9.38 -1.34
CA ASP A 82 8.06 -9.40 0.10
C ASP A 82 9.12 -8.58 0.86
N SER A 83 8.79 -8.27 2.11
CA SER A 83 9.71 -7.65 3.07
C SER A 83 10.01 -8.58 4.24
N VAL A 84 11.19 -8.39 4.82
CA VAL A 84 11.60 -9.01 6.10
C VAL A 84 11.77 -7.90 7.13
N THR A 85 11.24 -8.12 8.33
CA THR A 85 11.48 -7.24 9.48
C THR A 85 12.46 -7.91 10.44
N TRP A 86 13.47 -7.18 10.87
CA TRP A 86 14.33 -7.58 11.97
C TRP A 86 13.90 -6.83 13.22
N GLN A 87 13.62 -7.56 14.30
CA GLN A 87 13.20 -6.99 15.57
C GLN A 87 14.23 -7.29 16.65
N ASN A 88 14.73 -6.23 17.27
CA ASN A 88 15.67 -6.32 18.37
C ASN A 88 15.03 -7.01 19.58
N ASN A 89 15.65 -8.07 20.09
CA ASN A 89 15.07 -8.90 21.15
C ASN A 89 15.97 -8.93 22.40
N ALA A 90 17.18 -9.47 22.27
CA ALA A 90 18.11 -9.65 23.38
C ALA A 90 19.57 -9.57 22.92
N GLY A 91 20.51 -9.32 23.84
CA GLY A 91 21.94 -9.28 23.52
C GLY A 91 22.37 -8.11 22.62
N PHE A 92 21.59 -7.02 22.59
CA PHE A 92 21.89 -5.80 21.85
C PHE A 92 23.16 -5.10 22.37
N PRO A 93 23.84 -4.25 21.57
CA PRO A 93 23.41 -3.71 20.27
C PRO A 93 23.50 -4.69 19.10
N HIS A 94 22.56 -4.57 18.14
CA HIS A 94 22.58 -5.31 16.88
C HIS A 94 22.41 -4.38 15.68
N ASN A 95 22.89 -4.81 14.52
CA ASN A 95 22.58 -4.21 13.23
C ASN A 95 22.44 -5.29 12.15
N ILE A 96 22.10 -4.88 10.93
CA ILE A 96 21.89 -5.77 9.79
C ILE A 96 22.70 -5.24 8.62
N VAL A 97 23.79 -5.94 8.29
CA VAL A 97 24.65 -5.61 7.16
C VAL A 97 24.70 -6.79 6.20
N PHE A 98 24.39 -6.54 4.94
CA PHE A 98 24.45 -7.54 3.88
C PHE A 98 25.87 -7.65 3.32
N ASP A 99 26.28 -8.88 3.05
CA ASP A 99 27.55 -9.17 2.38
C ASP A 99 27.44 -8.78 0.90
N GLU A 100 28.32 -7.92 0.42
CA GLU A 100 28.33 -7.43 -0.96
C GLU A 100 28.52 -8.56 -1.98
N ASP A 101 29.30 -9.59 -1.62
CA ASP A 101 29.53 -10.78 -2.45
C ASP A 101 28.47 -11.87 -2.20
N GLY A 102 27.64 -11.69 -1.17
CA GLY A 102 26.62 -12.63 -0.71
C GLY A 102 25.19 -12.30 -1.16
N VAL A 103 25.01 -11.40 -2.14
CA VAL A 103 23.71 -11.01 -2.70
C VAL A 103 23.62 -11.23 -4.21
N PRO A 104 22.41 -11.30 -4.80
CA PRO A 104 22.26 -11.44 -6.25
C PRO A 104 22.82 -10.22 -7.01
N SER A 105 23.37 -10.47 -8.20
CA SER A 105 23.90 -9.41 -9.06
C SER A 105 22.86 -8.33 -9.38
N GLY A 106 23.25 -7.06 -9.31
CA GLY A 106 22.38 -5.93 -9.63
C GLY A 106 21.50 -5.45 -8.47
N VAL A 107 21.62 -6.07 -7.29
CA VAL A 107 21.02 -5.56 -6.05
C VAL A 107 21.82 -4.37 -5.53
N ASN A 108 21.12 -3.31 -5.09
CA ASN A 108 21.73 -2.22 -4.34
C ASN A 108 21.78 -2.58 -2.84
N VAL A 109 22.91 -3.10 -2.37
CA VAL A 109 23.12 -3.55 -0.99
C VAL A 109 22.85 -2.43 0.04
N SER A 110 23.29 -1.20 -0.25
CA SER A 110 23.09 -0.05 0.65
C SER A 110 21.62 0.23 0.98
N SER A 111 20.69 -0.15 0.10
CA SER A 111 19.25 0.01 0.34
C SER A 111 18.64 -1.06 1.25
N LEU A 112 19.38 -2.15 1.49
CA LEU A 112 18.96 -3.25 2.35
C LEU A 112 19.59 -3.17 3.75
N ASN A 113 20.77 -2.54 3.86
CA ASN A 113 21.51 -2.38 5.09
C ASN A 113 20.78 -1.50 6.11
N HIS A 114 20.96 -1.83 7.38
CA HIS A 114 20.62 -1.02 8.54
C HIS A 114 21.83 -1.00 9.45
N GLU A 115 22.78 -0.10 9.19
CA GLU A 115 24.09 -0.05 9.86
C GLU A 115 24.00 0.55 11.27
N ASP A 116 23.03 1.43 11.50
CA ASP A 116 22.77 2.02 12.81
C ASP A 116 22.40 0.94 13.85
N TYR A 117 22.96 1.06 15.05
CA TYR A 117 22.70 0.10 16.11
C TYR A 117 21.28 0.21 16.67
N LEU A 118 20.63 -0.94 16.77
CA LEU A 118 19.42 -1.17 17.54
C LEU A 118 19.81 -1.47 18.98
N ASN A 119 19.49 -0.55 19.88
CA ASN A 119 19.97 -0.49 21.26
C ASN A 119 18.90 -0.83 22.31
N ALA A 120 17.65 -1.00 21.90
CA ALA A 120 16.54 -1.30 22.81
C ALA A 120 15.65 -2.44 22.27
N PRO A 121 15.05 -3.25 23.16
CA PRO A 121 14.14 -4.31 22.75
C PRO A 121 12.92 -3.75 22.02
N GLY A 122 12.42 -4.48 21.03
CA GLY A 122 11.28 -4.12 20.19
C GLY A 122 11.59 -3.16 19.04
N GLN A 123 12.76 -2.49 19.03
CA GLN A 123 13.17 -1.70 17.87
C GLN A 123 13.24 -2.59 16.63
N SER A 124 12.71 -2.12 15.51
CA SER A 124 12.59 -2.93 14.30
C SER A 124 13.00 -2.15 13.06
N VAL A 125 13.62 -2.85 12.12
CA VAL A 125 13.98 -2.36 10.79
C VAL A 125 13.45 -3.31 9.73
N THR A 126 13.22 -2.83 8.51
CA THR A 126 12.57 -3.63 7.46
C THR A 126 13.19 -3.34 6.11
N SER A 127 13.44 -4.39 5.34
CA SER A 127 13.96 -4.31 3.97
C SER A 127 13.06 -5.12 3.02
N LYS A 128 12.89 -4.60 1.81
CA LYS A 128 12.09 -5.22 0.74
C LYS A 128 13.01 -5.90 -0.27
N PHE A 129 12.60 -7.07 -0.76
CA PHE A 129 13.41 -7.90 -1.63
C PHE A 129 12.75 -8.10 -2.99
N ASP A 130 13.29 -7.43 -4.02
CA ASP A 130 12.71 -7.42 -5.37
C ASP A 130 13.45 -8.31 -6.39
N VAL A 131 14.56 -8.91 -6.00
CA VAL A 131 15.36 -9.81 -6.85
C VAL A 131 15.39 -11.19 -6.21
N ALA A 132 15.21 -12.24 -7.03
CA ALA A 132 15.28 -13.61 -6.54
C ALA A 132 16.74 -14.02 -6.31
N GLY A 133 16.95 -14.90 -5.34
CA GLY A 133 18.27 -15.42 -4.97
C GLY A 133 18.52 -15.40 -3.46
N GLU A 134 19.77 -15.67 -3.09
CA GLU A 134 20.20 -15.71 -1.70
C GLU A 134 20.84 -14.39 -1.30
N TYR A 135 20.53 -13.94 -0.08
CA TYR A 135 21.05 -12.73 0.53
C TYR A 135 21.65 -13.09 1.88
N ASN A 136 22.98 -13.14 1.96
CA ASN A 136 23.69 -13.35 3.20
C ASN A 136 23.89 -12.02 3.93
N TYR A 137 23.69 -12.03 5.24
CA TYR A 137 23.86 -10.85 6.08
C TYR A 137 24.41 -11.25 7.44
N TYR A 138 24.92 -10.27 8.16
CA TYR A 138 25.53 -10.46 9.47
C TYR A 138 25.27 -9.25 10.36
N CYS A 139 25.54 -9.45 11.65
CA CYS A 139 25.55 -8.38 12.65
C CYS A 139 27.01 -8.02 12.91
N GLU A 140 27.43 -6.80 12.59
CA GLU A 140 28.83 -6.36 12.70
C GLU A 140 29.45 -6.58 14.10
N PRO A 141 28.83 -6.15 15.22
CA PRO A 141 29.42 -6.35 16.53
C PRO A 141 29.50 -7.82 16.97
N HIS A 142 28.75 -8.72 16.31
CA HIS A 142 28.63 -10.12 16.70
C HIS A 142 29.05 -11.11 15.60
N GLN A 143 29.68 -10.62 14.53
CA GLN A 143 30.14 -11.46 13.43
C GLN A 143 31.16 -12.50 13.90
N GLY A 144 32.09 -12.12 14.79
CA GLY A 144 33.06 -13.03 15.39
C GLY A 144 32.46 -14.11 16.29
N ALA A 145 31.22 -13.92 16.77
CA ALA A 145 30.46 -14.92 17.50
C ALA A 145 29.60 -15.82 16.58
N GLY A 146 29.63 -15.57 15.26
CA GLY A 146 28.89 -16.35 14.28
C GLY A 146 27.48 -15.83 13.99
N MET A 147 27.13 -14.60 14.40
CA MET A 147 25.80 -14.03 14.13
C MET A 147 25.63 -13.67 12.65
N GLN A 148 25.20 -14.67 11.88
CA GLN A 148 25.00 -14.62 10.43
C GLN A 148 23.59 -15.11 10.09
N GLY A 149 23.00 -14.55 9.05
CA GLY A 149 21.67 -14.91 8.59
C GLY A 149 21.60 -14.96 7.07
N LYS A 150 20.52 -15.56 6.56
CA LYS A 150 20.23 -15.66 5.13
C LYS A 150 18.76 -15.42 4.82
N VAL A 151 18.50 -14.60 3.80
CA VAL A 151 17.18 -14.50 3.17
C VAL A 151 17.24 -15.20 1.82
N ILE A 152 16.34 -16.15 1.59
CA ILE A 152 16.15 -16.80 0.29
C ILE A 152 14.89 -16.24 -0.35
N VAL A 153 15.01 -15.68 -1.54
CA VAL A 153 13.91 -15.06 -2.29
C VAL A 153 13.61 -15.90 -3.51
N ASN A 154 12.39 -16.44 -3.58
CA ASN A 154 11.89 -17.25 -4.70
C ASN A 154 11.18 -16.41 -5.77
#